data_AF-A0A4Y3VNC6-F1
#
_entry.id   AF-A0A4Y3VNC6-F1
#
_cell.length_a   1.000
_cell.length_b   1.000
_cell.length_c   1.000
_cell.angle_alpha   90.00
_cell.angle_beta   90.00
_cell.angle_gamma   90.00
#
_symmetry.space_group_name_H-M   'P 1'
#
loop_
_entity.id
_entity.type
_entity.pdbx_description
1 polymer ?
#
loop_
_entity_poly.entity_id
_entity_poly.type
_entity_poly.pdbx_seq_one_letter_code
_entity_poly.pdbx_strand_id
1 'polypeptide(L)'
;MLLTSNKAAGDAYTATLDARAKVGRTWSMDPQQIAHAAREMWWNPLADAKTLEGAGRLAGHFLAASVDASQQGDFWSKAGSNILSQLLLAAVLDERPITDVMQWLAFPADRTPLDIPRDHGFTAVAAQLKGTVEGPPETRDGIYETARQYAAALLNSEIAAWVTPQKDVPEFRPSEFVRSSDTLYLL
;
A
#
# COMPACT_ATOMS: atom_id res chain seq x y z
N MET A 1 -12.92 16.22 8.43
CA MET A 1 -11.71 16.85 9.02
C MET A 1 -10.58 15.83 9.05
N LEU A 2 -9.39 16.17 8.57
CA LEU A 2 -8.20 15.30 8.63
C LEU A 2 -7.19 15.88 9.62
N LEU A 3 -6.64 15.03 10.49
CA LEU A 3 -5.59 15.39 11.43
C LEU A 3 -4.47 14.35 11.39
N THR A 4 -3.22 14.81 11.38
CA THR A 4 -2.03 13.98 11.56
C THR A 4 -1.36 14.34 12.90
N SER A 5 -0.93 13.35 13.67
CA SER A 5 -0.19 13.54 14.94
C SER A 5 0.86 12.46 15.07
N ASN A 6 2.00 12.79 15.67
CA ASN A 6 3.03 11.81 16.05
C ASN A 6 3.29 11.83 17.57
N LYS A 7 2.34 12.35 18.36
CA LYS A 7 2.45 12.48 19.83
C LYS A 7 1.21 11.89 20.49
N ALA A 8 1.42 11.03 21.47
CA ALA A 8 0.35 10.29 22.15
C ALA A 8 -0.42 11.08 23.23
N ALA A 9 0.24 12.03 23.90
CA ALA A 9 -0.27 12.65 25.13
C ALA A 9 -0.39 14.17 25.01
N GLY A 10 -1.54 14.72 25.39
CA GLY A 10 -1.84 16.16 25.33
C GLY A 10 -1.95 16.70 23.91
N ASP A 11 -2.21 15.82 22.94
CA ASP A 11 -2.26 16.13 21.52
C ASP A 11 -3.68 16.44 21.05
N ALA A 12 -3.82 16.81 19.79
CA ALA A 12 -5.11 17.16 19.22
C ALA A 12 -6.05 15.95 19.11
N TYR A 13 -5.55 14.71 19.09
CA TYR A 13 -6.38 13.50 19.11
C TYR A 13 -7.17 13.41 20.41
N THR A 14 -6.47 13.31 21.55
CA THR A 14 -7.10 13.20 22.87
C THR A 14 -7.96 14.41 23.22
N ALA A 15 -7.58 15.61 22.78
CA ALA A 15 -8.34 16.83 23.04
C ALA A 15 -9.65 16.94 22.23
N THR A 16 -9.76 16.29 21.06
CA THR A 16 -10.89 16.51 20.14
C THR A 16 -11.76 15.29 19.89
N LEU A 17 -11.31 14.08 20.20
CA LEU A 17 -12.02 12.83 19.88
C LEU A 17 -13.49 12.84 20.34
N ASP A 18 -13.75 13.09 21.62
CA ASP A 18 -15.11 13.09 22.19
C ASP A 18 -16.01 14.18 21.59
N ALA A 19 -15.45 15.34 21.29
CA ALA A 19 -16.19 16.42 20.67
C ALA A 19 -16.55 16.10 19.21
N ARG A 20 -15.63 15.48 18.47
CA ARG A 20 -15.83 15.10 17.07
C ARG A 20 -16.77 13.92 16.91
N ALA A 21 -16.74 12.96 17.84
CA ALA A 21 -17.68 11.83 17.88
C ALA A 21 -19.16 12.26 18.02
N LYS A 22 -19.42 13.46 18.55
CA LYS A 22 -20.78 14.04 18.62
C LYS A 22 -21.27 14.65 17.29
N VAL A 23 -20.38 14.88 16.32
CA VAL A 23 -20.68 15.55 15.05
C VAL A 23 -20.73 14.58 13.88
N GLY A 24 -19.91 13.53 13.92
CA GLY A 24 -19.80 12.51 12.89
C GLY A 24 -18.95 11.35 13.39
N ARG A 25 -18.72 10.37 12.53
CA ARG A 25 -17.88 9.23 12.88
C ARG A 25 -16.42 9.67 12.99
N THR A 26 -15.71 9.09 13.96
CA THR A 26 -14.27 9.24 14.11
C THR A 26 -13.57 7.98 13.64
N TRP A 27 -12.55 8.16 12.82
CA TRP A 27 -11.71 7.13 12.26
C TRP A 27 -10.30 7.32 12.81
N SER A 28 -9.67 6.25 13.29
CA SER A 28 -8.31 6.29 13.84
C SER A 28 -7.46 5.23 13.16
N MET A 29 -6.39 5.67 12.49
CA MET A 29 -5.36 4.81 11.94
C MET A 29 -4.10 5.02 12.76
N ASP A 30 -3.72 4.02 13.55
CA ASP A 30 -2.55 4.06 14.46
C ASP A 30 -1.65 2.81 14.27
N PRO A 31 -0.97 2.67 13.11
CA PRO A 31 -0.15 1.51 12.81
C PRO A 31 1.08 1.40 13.71
N GLN A 32 1.55 2.52 14.25
CA GLN A 32 2.71 2.60 15.13
C GLN A 32 2.34 2.49 16.62
N GLN A 33 1.05 2.38 16.95
CA GLN A 33 0.53 2.29 18.30
C GLN A 33 0.99 3.46 19.18
N ILE A 34 1.03 4.67 18.60
CA ILE A 34 1.39 5.90 19.30
C ILE A 34 0.34 6.23 20.34
N ALA A 35 -0.95 6.18 19.99
CA ALA A 35 -2.05 6.46 20.91
C ALA A 35 -2.65 5.19 21.53
N HIS A 36 -2.15 4.01 21.16
CA HIS A 36 -2.72 2.71 21.51
C HIS A 36 -4.21 2.60 21.14
N ALA A 37 -4.60 3.24 20.02
CA ALA A 37 -5.97 3.20 19.57
C ALA A 37 -6.35 1.78 19.10
N ALA A 38 -7.57 1.35 19.42
CA ALA A 38 -8.10 0.09 18.92
C ALA A 38 -8.20 0.14 17.38
N ARG A 39 -7.84 -0.96 16.70
CA ARG A 39 -7.98 -1.10 15.25
C ARG A 39 -9.45 -1.34 14.88
N GLU A 40 -10.21 -0.27 14.77
CA GLU A 40 -11.65 -0.29 14.41
C GLU A 40 -11.91 0.05 12.93
N MET A 41 -10.84 0.11 12.13
CA MET A 41 -10.91 0.34 10.69
C MET A 41 -9.75 -0.32 9.96
N TRP A 42 -9.92 -0.51 8.66
CA TRP A 42 -8.84 -0.78 7.72
C TRP A 42 -9.06 0.07 6.46
N TRP A 43 -8.05 0.25 5.62
CA TRP A 43 -8.15 1.02 4.39
C TRP A 43 -7.55 0.23 3.23
N ASN A 44 -8.20 0.20 2.07
CA ASN A 44 -7.64 -0.45 0.90
C ASN A 44 -6.78 0.52 0.05
N PRO A 45 -5.43 0.48 0.13
CA PRO A 45 -4.58 1.32 -0.72
C PRO A 45 -4.66 0.94 -2.21
N LEU A 46 -5.03 -0.30 -2.54
CA LEU A 46 -5.15 -0.76 -3.92
C LEU A 46 -6.34 -0.13 -4.64
N ALA A 47 -7.31 0.45 -3.92
CA ALA A 47 -8.51 1.02 -4.53
C ALA A 47 -8.19 2.06 -5.64
N ASP A 48 -7.08 2.79 -5.49
CA ASP A 48 -6.61 3.80 -6.45
C ASP A 48 -5.61 3.25 -7.48
N ALA A 49 -5.24 1.97 -7.41
CA ALA A 49 -4.21 1.33 -8.24
C ALA A 49 -4.75 0.64 -9.51
N LYS A 50 -6.04 0.84 -9.86
CA LYS A 50 -6.72 0.17 -10.99
C LYS A 50 -6.18 0.52 -12.39
N THR A 51 -5.30 1.52 -12.46
CA THR A 51 -4.59 1.91 -13.68
C THR A 51 -3.08 1.81 -13.43
N LEU A 52 -2.29 1.66 -14.51
CA LEU A 52 -0.83 1.64 -14.39
C LEU A 52 -0.30 2.93 -13.72
N GLU A 53 -0.92 4.08 -14.01
CA GLU A 53 -0.56 5.34 -13.37
C GLU A 53 -0.86 5.31 -11.86
N GLY A 54 -2.03 4.81 -11.47
CA GLY A 54 -2.42 4.67 -10.07
C GLY A 54 -1.51 3.71 -9.30
N ALA A 55 -1.23 2.54 -9.87
CA ALA A 55 -0.30 1.57 -9.30
C ALA A 55 1.13 2.14 -9.20
N GLY A 56 1.56 2.91 -10.20
CA GLY A 56 2.85 3.61 -10.19
C GLY A 56 2.96 4.64 -9.08
N ARG A 57 1.90 5.44 -8.86
CA ARG A 57 1.86 6.39 -7.74
C ARG A 57 1.92 5.67 -6.39
N LEU A 58 1.17 4.57 -6.23
CA LEU A 58 1.20 3.77 -5.01
C LEU A 58 2.58 3.18 -4.74
N ALA A 59 3.23 2.58 -5.75
CA ALA A 59 4.61 2.10 -5.64
C ALA A 59 5.59 3.23 -5.28
N GLY A 60 5.37 4.43 -5.82
CA GLY A 60 6.12 5.64 -5.45
C GLY A 60 6.01 6.01 -3.98
N HIS A 61 4.85 5.80 -3.34
CA HIS A 61 4.71 6.01 -1.89
C HIS A 61 5.53 5.01 -1.08
N PHE A 62 5.54 3.72 -1.46
CA PHE A 62 6.36 2.70 -0.81
C PHE A 62 7.86 3.00 -0.95
N LEU A 63 8.29 3.41 -2.15
CA LEU A 63 9.66 3.87 -2.39
C LEU A 63 10.01 5.05 -1.48
N ALA A 64 9.19 6.10 -1.49
CA ALA A 64 9.44 7.32 -0.71
C ALA A 64 9.50 7.07 0.80
N ALA A 65 8.76 6.09 1.30
CA ALA A 65 8.79 5.67 2.70
C ALA A 65 10.03 4.84 3.08
N SER A 66 10.74 4.30 2.10
CA SER A 66 11.80 3.29 2.32
C SER A 66 13.21 3.78 2.04
N VAL A 67 13.38 4.80 1.19
CA VAL A 67 14.71 5.30 0.81
C VAL A 67 14.82 6.83 0.87
N ASP A 68 16.02 7.30 1.19
CA ASP A 68 16.36 8.72 1.16
C ASP A 68 16.20 9.30 -0.25
N ALA A 69 15.81 10.58 -0.31
CA ALA A 69 15.55 11.28 -1.57
C ALA A 69 16.73 11.26 -2.55
N SER A 70 17.97 11.17 -2.05
CA SER A 70 19.19 11.08 -2.87
C SER A 70 19.34 9.75 -3.62
N GLN A 71 18.65 8.70 -3.20
CA GLN A 71 18.75 7.35 -3.79
C GLN A 71 17.59 7.03 -4.72
N GLN A 72 16.45 7.75 -4.62
CA GLN A 72 15.22 7.49 -5.39
C GLN A 72 15.38 7.53 -6.93
N GLY A 73 16.46 8.14 -7.44
CA GLY A 73 16.68 8.34 -8.88
C GLY A 73 17.55 7.28 -9.57
N ASP A 74 18.12 6.34 -8.82
CA ASP A 74 19.05 5.34 -9.37
C ASP A 74 18.33 4.25 -10.17
N PHE A 75 19.12 3.39 -10.83
CA PHE A 75 18.59 2.31 -11.67
C PHE A 75 17.73 1.34 -10.85
N TRP A 76 18.21 0.93 -9.67
CA TRP A 76 17.56 -0.06 -8.83
C TRP A 76 16.23 0.44 -8.29
N SER A 77 16.15 1.71 -7.86
CA SER A 77 14.93 2.33 -7.38
C SER A 77 13.85 2.39 -8.45
N LYS A 78 14.23 2.77 -9.67
CA LYS A 78 13.30 2.80 -10.81
C LYS A 78 12.83 1.39 -11.17
N ALA A 79 13.74 0.42 -11.25
CA ALA A 79 13.41 -0.93 -11.62
C ALA A 79 12.55 -1.64 -10.55
N GLY A 80 12.91 -1.51 -9.28
CA GLY A 80 12.16 -2.07 -8.15
C GLY A 80 10.78 -1.46 -8.02
N SER A 81 10.67 -0.13 -8.13
CA SER A 81 9.37 0.57 -8.13
C SER A 81 8.49 0.16 -9.33
N ASN A 82 9.10 -0.05 -10.50
CA ASN A 82 8.37 -0.50 -11.68
C ASN A 82 7.76 -1.91 -11.50
N ILE A 83 8.54 -2.87 -10.97
CA ILE A 83 8.01 -4.21 -10.68
C ILE A 83 6.93 -4.13 -9.61
N LEU A 84 7.17 -3.39 -8.52
CA LEU A 84 6.17 -3.21 -7.46
C LEU A 84 4.86 -2.65 -8.02
N SER A 85 4.91 -1.64 -8.89
CA SER A 85 3.74 -1.09 -9.58
C SER A 85 2.97 -2.15 -10.38
N GLN A 86 3.66 -2.96 -11.16
CA GLN A 86 3.02 -4.01 -11.98
C GLN A 86 2.37 -5.10 -11.11
N LEU A 87 2.99 -5.46 -9.99
CA LEU A 87 2.44 -6.42 -9.03
C LEU A 87 1.22 -5.84 -8.29
N LEU A 88 1.26 -4.57 -7.88
CA LEU A 88 0.11 -3.88 -7.28
C LEU A 88 -1.07 -3.80 -8.26
N LEU A 89 -0.79 -3.53 -9.53
CA LEU A 89 -1.78 -3.56 -10.60
C LEU A 89 -2.38 -4.97 -10.75
N ALA A 90 -1.57 -6.03 -10.75
CA ALA A 90 -2.09 -7.39 -10.78
C ALA A 90 -2.98 -7.69 -9.56
N ALA A 91 -2.59 -7.28 -8.35
CA ALA A 91 -3.37 -7.51 -7.15
C ALA A 91 -4.76 -6.85 -7.21
N VAL A 92 -4.84 -5.58 -7.63
CA VAL A 92 -6.14 -4.89 -7.70
C VAL A 92 -7.04 -5.44 -8.81
N LEU A 93 -6.48 -5.90 -9.92
CA LEU A 93 -7.26 -6.42 -11.05
C LEU A 93 -7.97 -7.73 -10.70
N ASP A 94 -7.34 -8.59 -9.90
CA ASP A 94 -7.91 -9.87 -9.43
C ASP A 94 -8.54 -9.78 -8.03
N GLU A 95 -8.78 -8.55 -7.53
CA GLU A 95 -9.37 -8.27 -6.22
C GLU A 95 -8.64 -8.96 -5.03
N ARG A 96 -7.32 -9.10 -5.15
CA ARG A 96 -6.45 -9.72 -4.15
C ARG A 96 -5.99 -8.72 -3.08
N PRO A 97 -5.72 -9.19 -1.85
CA PRO A 97 -5.13 -8.34 -0.83
C PRO A 97 -3.71 -7.91 -1.23
N ILE A 98 -3.30 -6.71 -0.81
CA ILE A 98 -1.96 -6.17 -1.10
C ILE A 98 -0.82 -7.08 -0.61
N THR A 99 -1.08 -7.93 0.37
CA THR A 99 -0.12 -8.90 0.91
C THR A 99 0.30 -9.98 -0.09
N ASP A 100 -0.53 -10.30 -1.10
CA ASP A 100 -0.17 -11.27 -2.15
C ASP A 100 1.06 -10.80 -2.95
N VAL A 101 1.29 -9.49 -3.03
CA VAL A 101 2.49 -8.91 -3.66
C VAL A 101 3.77 -9.42 -3.00
N MET A 102 3.78 -9.64 -1.68
CA MET A 102 4.95 -10.18 -0.98
C MET A 102 5.25 -11.62 -1.41
N GLN A 103 4.21 -12.42 -1.68
CA GLN A 103 4.38 -13.77 -2.19
C GLN A 103 4.99 -13.75 -3.60
N TRP A 104 4.46 -12.89 -4.49
CA TRP A 104 4.99 -12.76 -5.85
C TRP A 104 6.42 -12.21 -5.89
N LEU A 105 6.78 -11.32 -4.96
CA LEU A 105 8.14 -10.84 -4.79
C LEU A 105 9.10 -11.91 -4.26
N ALA A 106 8.62 -12.84 -3.43
CA ALA A 106 9.42 -13.95 -2.93
C ALA A 106 9.63 -15.06 -3.97
N PHE A 107 8.70 -15.22 -4.90
CA PHE A 107 8.73 -16.28 -5.92
C PHE A 107 8.58 -15.70 -7.34
N PRO A 108 9.65 -15.13 -7.93
CA PRO A 108 9.61 -14.53 -9.27
C PRO A 108 9.16 -15.48 -10.40
N ALA A 109 9.23 -16.79 -10.19
CA ALA A 109 8.78 -17.80 -11.15
C ALA A 109 7.25 -17.97 -11.16
N ASP A 110 6.52 -17.39 -10.21
CA ASP A 110 5.06 -17.39 -10.20
C ASP A 110 4.53 -16.61 -11.41
N ARG A 111 3.70 -17.29 -12.20
CA ARG A 111 3.11 -16.73 -13.41
C ARG A 111 1.80 -16.00 -13.15
N THR A 112 1.19 -16.17 -11.99
CA THR A 112 -0.04 -15.51 -11.58
C THR A 112 -0.01 -13.98 -11.82
N PRO A 113 1.00 -13.23 -11.36
CA PRO A 113 1.07 -11.78 -11.59
C PRO A 113 1.37 -11.38 -13.04
N LEU A 114 1.78 -12.32 -13.90
CA LEU A 114 1.94 -12.10 -15.34
C LEU A 114 0.61 -12.32 -16.09
N ASP A 115 -0.11 -13.36 -15.70
CA ASP A 115 -1.34 -13.79 -16.34
C ASP A 115 -2.49 -12.81 -16.04
N ILE A 116 -2.59 -12.31 -14.80
CA ILE A 116 -3.65 -11.37 -14.40
C ILE A 116 -3.68 -10.10 -15.26
N PRO A 117 -2.61 -9.27 -15.37
CA PRO A 117 -2.68 -8.06 -16.19
C PRO A 117 -2.92 -8.36 -17.66
N ARG A 118 -2.40 -9.48 -18.19
CA ARG A 118 -2.65 -9.91 -19.57
C ARG A 118 -4.14 -10.15 -19.81
N ASP A 119 -4.78 -10.91 -18.93
CA ASP A 119 -6.18 -11.33 -19.07
C ASP A 119 -7.14 -10.13 -18.89
N HIS A 120 -6.70 -9.08 -18.20
CA HIS A 120 -7.39 -7.79 -18.06
C HIS A 120 -7.03 -6.75 -19.15
N GLY A 121 -6.32 -7.14 -20.21
CA GLY A 121 -6.02 -6.26 -21.35
C GLY A 121 -4.76 -5.39 -21.20
N PHE A 122 -4.03 -5.49 -20.10
CA PHE A 122 -2.73 -4.83 -19.88
C PHE A 122 -1.57 -5.68 -20.43
N THR A 123 -1.68 -6.11 -21.69
CA THR A 123 -0.72 -7.02 -22.33
C THR A 123 0.72 -6.47 -22.38
N ALA A 124 0.88 -5.16 -22.58
CA ALA A 124 2.18 -4.50 -22.56
C ALA A 124 2.83 -4.51 -21.17
N VAL A 125 2.03 -4.36 -20.10
CA VAL A 125 2.50 -4.46 -18.71
C VAL A 125 2.94 -5.89 -18.40
N ALA A 126 2.13 -6.88 -18.76
CA ALA A 126 2.48 -8.28 -18.59
C ALA A 126 3.76 -8.65 -19.37
N ALA A 127 3.93 -8.15 -20.59
CA ALA A 127 5.15 -8.37 -21.38
C ALA A 127 6.38 -7.73 -20.76
N GLN A 128 6.25 -6.52 -20.20
CA GLN A 128 7.35 -5.84 -19.50
C GLN A 128 7.76 -6.61 -18.23
N LEU A 129 6.79 -6.99 -17.38
CA LEU A 129 7.04 -7.81 -16.19
C LEU A 129 7.73 -9.13 -16.56
N LYS A 130 7.24 -9.80 -17.61
CA LYS A 130 7.83 -11.03 -18.13
C LYS A 130 9.30 -10.84 -18.52
N GLY A 131 9.61 -9.76 -19.22
CA GLY A 131 10.98 -9.43 -19.62
C GLY A 131 11.92 -9.26 -18.42
N THR A 132 11.43 -8.76 -17.29
CA THR A 132 12.23 -8.68 -16.05
C THR A 132 12.38 -10.05 -15.38
N VAL A 133 11.32 -10.87 -15.33
CA VAL A 133 11.35 -12.23 -14.76
C VAL A 133 12.31 -13.15 -15.51
N GLU A 134 12.32 -13.06 -16.84
CA GLU A 134 13.16 -13.87 -17.74
C GLU A 134 14.54 -13.23 -18.00
N GLY A 135 14.80 -12.04 -17.43
CA GLY A 135 16.06 -11.34 -17.56
C GLY A 135 17.24 -12.04 -16.86
N PRO A 136 18.47 -11.48 -16.97
CA PRO A 136 19.66 -12.03 -16.33
C PRO A 136 19.44 -12.25 -14.83
N PRO A 137 19.73 -13.45 -14.27
CA PRO A 137 19.41 -13.79 -12.88
C PRO A 137 19.93 -12.79 -11.86
N GLU A 138 21.19 -12.36 -11.98
CA GLU A 138 21.80 -11.40 -11.05
C GLU A 138 21.08 -10.05 -11.05
N THR A 139 20.69 -9.55 -12.23
CA THR A 139 19.95 -8.28 -12.35
C THR A 139 18.53 -8.43 -11.84
N ARG A 140 17.84 -9.53 -12.19
CA ARG A 140 16.49 -9.82 -11.71
C ARG A 140 16.46 -9.89 -10.19
N ASP A 141 17.36 -10.66 -9.59
CA ASP A 141 17.37 -10.88 -8.15
C ASP A 141 17.63 -9.57 -7.40
N GLY A 142 18.51 -8.69 -7.93
CA GLY A 142 18.72 -7.33 -7.41
C GLY A 142 17.47 -6.44 -7.49
N ILE A 143 16.72 -6.49 -8.59
CA ILE A 143 15.46 -5.74 -8.75
C ILE A 143 14.40 -6.23 -7.75
N TYR A 144 14.25 -7.54 -7.61
CA TYR A 144 13.27 -8.14 -6.69
C TYR A 144 13.64 -7.93 -5.22
N GLU A 145 14.92 -7.97 -4.87
CA GLU A 145 15.41 -7.58 -3.54
C GLU A 145 15.06 -6.12 -3.23
N THR A 146 15.31 -5.21 -4.17
CA THR A 146 14.98 -3.80 -4.02
C THR A 146 13.47 -3.59 -3.82
N ALA A 147 12.62 -4.25 -4.60
CA ALA A 147 11.17 -4.17 -4.45
C ALA A 147 10.68 -4.76 -3.11
N ARG A 148 11.31 -5.85 -2.62
CA ARG A 148 11.02 -6.43 -1.29
C ARG A 148 11.31 -5.45 -0.16
N GLN A 149 12.41 -4.70 -0.26
CA GLN A 149 12.75 -3.67 0.73
C GLN A 149 11.67 -2.59 0.79
N TYR A 150 11.14 -2.16 -0.36
CA TYR A 150 10.08 -1.14 -0.40
C TYR A 150 8.77 -1.61 0.21
N ALA A 151 8.43 -2.88 0.00
CA ALA A 151 7.20 -3.47 0.53
C ALA A 151 7.37 -4.08 1.93
N ALA A 152 8.54 -3.95 2.58
CA ALA A 152 8.88 -4.67 3.81
C ALA A 152 7.91 -4.39 4.99
N ALA A 153 7.26 -3.22 5.02
CA ALA A 153 6.24 -2.91 6.02
C ALA A 153 5.06 -3.91 6.03
N LEU A 154 4.76 -4.53 4.88
CA LEU A 154 3.70 -5.52 4.73
C LEU A 154 4.05 -6.90 5.30
N LEU A 155 5.33 -7.15 5.66
CA LEU A 155 5.73 -8.39 6.34
C LEU A 155 5.25 -8.44 7.80
N ASN A 156 5.03 -7.28 8.42
CA ASN A 156 4.49 -7.23 9.77
C ASN A 156 2.96 -7.37 9.70
N SER A 157 2.44 -8.48 10.23
CA SER A 157 1.00 -8.78 10.23
C SER A 157 0.15 -7.70 10.91
N GLU A 158 0.67 -7.04 11.95
CA GLU A 158 -0.05 -5.96 12.64
C GLU A 158 -0.17 -4.71 11.78
N ILE A 159 0.87 -4.40 11.00
CA ILE A 159 0.86 -3.28 10.04
C ILE A 159 -0.04 -3.64 8.85
N ALA A 160 0.14 -4.84 8.28
CA ALA A 160 -0.62 -5.31 7.12
C ALA A 160 -2.13 -5.36 7.39
N ALA A 161 -2.55 -5.65 8.63
CA ALA A 161 -3.96 -5.67 9.02
C ALA A 161 -4.66 -4.30 8.93
N TRP A 162 -3.92 -3.18 8.92
CA TRP A 162 -4.49 -1.85 8.65
C TRP A 162 -4.85 -1.63 7.18
N VAL A 163 -4.25 -2.42 6.28
CA VAL A 163 -4.40 -2.29 4.82
C VAL A 163 -4.98 -3.52 4.13
N THR A 164 -5.53 -4.45 4.91
CA THR A 164 -6.15 -5.68 4.40
C THR A 164 -7.53 -5.88 5.02
N PRO A 165 -8.46 -6.53 4.29
CA PRO A 165 -9.80 -6.79 4.81
C PRO A 165 -9.76 -7.57 6.13
N GLN A 166 -10.51 -7.08 7.12
CA GLN A 166 -10.68 -7.74 8.41
C GLN A 166 -12.17 -8.05 8.62
N LYS A 167 -12.45 -9.22 9.19
CA LYS A 167 -13.83 -9.63 9.49
C LYS A 167 -14.44 -8.67 10.51
N ASP A 168 -15.67 -8.22 10.28
CA ASP A 168 -16.43 -7.34 11.17
C ASP A 168 -15.79 -5.95 11.42
N VAL A 169 -14.74 -5.59 10.67
CA VAL A 169 -14.10 -4.27 10.73
C VAL A 169 -14.43 -3.49 9.44
N PRO A 170 -14.98 -2.28 9.56
CA PRO A 170 -15.35 -1.48 8.40
C PRO A 170 -14.14 -0.95 7.62
N GLU A 171 -14.27 -0.94 6.31
CA GLU A 171 -13.34 -0.27 5.39
C GLU A 171 -13.54 1.26 5.47
N PHE A 172 -12.45 1.99 5.67
CA PHE A 172 -12.42 3.43 5.48
C PHE A 172 -12.29 3.76 4.00
N ARG A 173 -13.26 4.52 3.49
CA ARG A 173 -13.34 4.93 2.08
C ARG A 173 -13.11 6.43 1.94
N PRO A 174 -11.94 6.87 1.44
CA PRO A 174 -11.63 8.29 1.30
C PRO A 174 -12.69 9.07 0.51
N SER A 175 -13.26 8.48 -0.55
CA SER A 175 -14.29 9.10 -1.40
C SER A 175 -15.62 9.40 -0.67
N GLU A 176 -15.96 8.58 0.32
CA GLU A 176 -17.15 8.79 1.17
C GLU A 176 -16.82 9.80 2.28
N PHE A 177 -15.65 9.64 2.89
CA PHE A 177 -15.16 10.52 3.95
C PHE A 177 -15.14 12.01 3.55
N VAL A 178 -14.64 12.34 2.35
CA VAL A 178 -14.55 13.75 1.90
C VAL A 178 -15.90 14.44 1.74
N ARG A 179 -17.00 13.69 1.69
CA ARG A 179 -18.37 14.20 1.58
C ARG A 179 -19.12 14.24 2.92
N SER A 180 -18.48 13.80 4.00
CA SER A 180 -19.09 13.63 5.32
C SER A 180 -18.67 14.72 6.32
N SER A 181 -19.29 14.71 7.51
CA SER A 181 -18.84 15.47 8.67
C SER A 181 -17.82 14.71 9.55
N ASP A 182 -17.37 13.53 9.11
CA ASP A 182 -16.49 12.62 9.84
C ASP A 182 -15.10 13.22 10.07
N THR A 183 -14.34 12.55 10.95
CA THR A 183 -12.96 12.92 11.29
C THR A 183 -12.05 11.72 11.12
N LEU A 184 -10.91 11.91 10.46
CA LEU A 184 -9.85 10.92 10.36
C LEU A 184 -8.64 11.43 11.14
N TYR A 185 -8.16 10.59 12.06
CA TYR A 185 -6.91 10.74 12.80
C TYR A 185 -5.89 9.76 12.23
N LEU A 186 -4.78 10.28 11.70
CA LEU A 186 -3.61 9.51 11.30
C LEU A 186 -2.54 9.68 12.39
N LEU A 187 -2.27 8.61 13.12
CA LEU A 187 -1.48 8.58 14.35
C LEU A 187 -0.19 7.78 14.16
#